data_AF-A0A800AMJ8-F1
#
_entry.id   AF-A0A800AMJ8-F1
#
_cell.length_a   1.000
_cell.length_b   1.000
_cell.length_c   1.000
_cell.angle_alpha   90.00
_cell.angle_beta   90.00
_cell.angle_gamma   90.00
#
_symmetry.space_group_name_H-M   'P 1'
#
loop_
_entity.id
_entity.type
_entity.pdbx_description
1 polymer ?
#
loop_
_entity_poly.entity_id
_entity_poly.type
_entity_poly.pdbx_seq_one_letter_code
_entity_poly.pdbx_strand_id
1 'polypeptide(L)'
;MSSKTTNHPDKKNVTQMHYARQGIITEEMKFVAEQEGLKPELIRSEVERGRMIIPANINHANLEPIGIGIASRTKVNANIGNSAITSNIEEELENRLEIAEKEKDSAV
;
A
#
# COMPACT_ATOMS: atom_id res chain seq x y z
N MET A 1 14.45 -7.37 -33.31
CA MET A 1 13.04 -7.07 -33.00
C MET A 1 12.99 -6.54 -31.59
N SER A 2 12.92 -5.21 -31.47
CA SER A 2 13.29 -4.44 -30.27
C SER A 2 12.12 -4.32 -29.29
N SER A 3 12.41 -4.53 -28.01
CA SER A 3 11.53 -4.32 -26.86
C SER A 3 10.77 -3.00 -26.94
N LYS A 4 9.44 -3.06 -26.87
CA LYS A 4 8.59 -1.88 -26.65
C LYS A 4 8.61 -1.52 -25.17
N THR A 5 9.65 -0.82 -24.74
CA THR A 5 9.59 0.01 -23.52
C THR A 5 8.78 1.25 -23.85
N THR A 6 7.51 1.30 -23.45
CA THR A 6 6.67 2.49 -23.58
C THR A 6 7.10 3.53 -22.54
N ASN A 7 8.11 4.33 -22.89
CA ASN A 7 8.40 5.60 -22.24
C ASN A 7 7.18 6.52 -22.38
N HIS A 8 6.46 6.75 -21.27
CA HIS A 8 5.44 7.80 -21.19
C HIS A 8 6.13 9.08 -20.69
N PRO A 9 6.16 10.16 -21.49
CA PRO A 9 7.08 11.28 -21.25
C PRO A 9 6.68 12.27 -20.13
N ASP A 10 5.56 12.11 -19.42
CA ASP A 10 5.10 13.10 -18.42
C ASP A 10 4.50 12.51 -17.13
N LYS A 11 4.98 11.35 -16.68
CA LYS A 11 4.62 10.87 -15.32
C LYS A 11 5.73 11.30 -14.37
N LYS A 12 5.60 12.49 -13.74
CA LYS A 12 6.37 12.79 -12.51
C LYS A 12 6.27 11.57 -11.61
N ASN A 13 7.40 11.08 -11.09
CA ASN A 13 7.41 9.91 -10.23
C ASN A 13 6.60 10.20 -8.94
N VAL A 14 5.29 9.98 -8.94
CA VAL A 14 4.38 10.27 -7.81
C VAL A 14 4.39 9.17 -6.76
N THR A 15 5.55 8.57 -6.49
CA THR A 15 5.66 7.51 -5.49
C THR A 15 5.97 8.09 -4.12
N GLN A 16 5.57 7.39 -3.05
CA GLN A 16 5.88 7.77 -1.68
C GLN A 16 7.40 7.91 -1.44
N MET A 17 8.21 7.07 -2.10
CA MET A 17 9.68 7.18 -2.08
C MET A 17 10.21 8.47 -2.74
N HIS A 18 9.58 8.93 -3.83
CA HIS A 18 9.96 10.19 -4.46
C HIS A 18 9.73 11.39 -3.53
N TYR A 19 8.55 11.46 -2.89
CA TYR A 19 8.24 12.50 -1.92
C TYR A 19 9.16 12.42 -0.68
N ALA A 20 9.43 11.21 -0.16
CA ALA A 20 10.32 11.01 0.97
C ALA A 20 11.73 11.55 0.71
N ARG A 21 12.30 11.27 -0.47
CA ARG A 21 13.63 11.75 -0.90
C ARG A 21 13.70 13.27 -1.12
N GLN A 22 12.56 13.93 -1.30
CA GLN A 22 12.47 15.39 -1.34
C GLN A 22 12.27 16.01 0.06
N GLY A 23 12.25 15.19 1.11
CA GLY A 23 11.97 15.65 2.47
C GLY A 23 10.48 15.94 2.73
N ILE A 24 9.59 15.58 1.81
CA ILE A 24 8.15 15.84 1.92
C ILE A 24 7.52 14.70 2.73
N ILE A 25 6.73 15.07 3.74
CA ILE A 25 5.86 14.15 4.48
C ILE A 25 4.47 14.22 3.86
N THR A 26 4.02 13.12 3.27
CA THR A 26 2.70 13.00 2.64
C THR A 26 1.62 12.70 3.67
N GLU A 27 0.34 12.86 3.28
CA GLU A 27 -0.79 12.51 4.15
C GLU A 27 -0.83 11.01 4.44
N GLU A 28 -0.41 10.15 3.50
CA GLU A 28 -0.32 8.70 3.73
C GLU A 28 0.75 8.37 4.78
N MET A 29 1.89 9.08 4.78
CA MET A 29 2.90 8.91 5.83
C MET A 29 2.39 9.34 7.21
N LYS A 30 1.60 10.41 7.28
CA LYS A 30 0.98 10.87 8.54
C LYS A 30 -0.04 9.86 9.05
N PHE A 31 -0.89 9.36 8.16
CA PHE A 31 -1.88 8.35 8.51
C PHE A 31 -1.23 7.09 9.08
N VAL A 32 -0.21 6.56 8.39
CA VAL A 32 0.55 5.39 8.86
C VAL A 32 1.25 5.68 10.20
N ALA A 33 1.81 6.88 10.37
CA ALA A 33 2.47 7.27 11.61
C ALA A 33 1.48 7.26 12.79
N GLU A 34 0.27 7.79 12.60
CA GLU A 34 -0.79 7.79 13.61
C GLU A 34 -1.24 6.36 13.93
N GLN A 35 -1.48 5.52 12.91
CA GLN A 35 -1.90 4.13 13.10
C GLN A 35 -0.85 3.27 13.84
N GLU A 36 0.43 3.49 13.57
CA GLU A 36 1.53 2.74 14.18
C GLU A 36 2.06 3.35 15.49
N GLY A 37 1.55 4.53 15.90
CA GLY A 37 2.08 5.26 17.05
C GLY A 37 3.53 5.72 16.87
N LEU A 38 3.94 5.99 15.64
CA LEU A 38 5.28 6.41 15.25
C LEU A 38 5.33 7.89 14.86
N LYS A 39 6.53 8.46 14.76
CA LYS A 39 6.70 9.83 14.26
C LYS A 39 6.64 9.86 12.73
N PRO A 40 5.94 10.82 12.10
CA PRO A 40 5.92 10.95 10.63
C PRO A 40 7.31 11.08 10.00
N GLU A 41 8.25 11.73 10.69
CA GLU A 41 9.63 11.87 10.23
C GLU A 41 10.37 10.53 10.19
N LEU A 42 10.06 9.62 11.12
CA LEU A 42 10.62 8.26 11.12
C LEU A 42 10.12 7.51 9.90
N ILE A 43 8.80 7.49 9.66
CA ILE A 43 8.18 6.88 8.48
C ILE A 43 8.82 7.41 7.20
N ARG A 44 8.88 8.73 7.03
CA ARG A 44 9.52 9.38 5.87
C ARG A 44 10.97 8.91 5.69
N SER A 45 11.76 8.88 6.77
CA SER A 45 13.17 8.47 6.70
C SER A 45 13.35 7.00 6.33
N GLU A 46 12.46 6.12 6.78
CA GLU A 46 12.51 4.70 6.43
C GLU A 46 12.04 4.45 4.99
N VAL A 47 11.04 5.21 4.51
CA VAL A 47 10.60 5.20 3.11
C VAL A 47 11.69 5.75 2.18
N GLU A 48 12.37 6.82 2.58
CA GLU A 48 13.51 7.39 1.85
C GLU A 48 14.65 6.36 1.69
N ARG A 49 14.98 5.66 2.77
CA ARG A 49 16.00 4.60 2.83
C ARG A 49 15.57 3.31 2.14
N GLY A 50 14.30 3.16 1.77
CA GLY A 50 13.74 1.95 1.18
C GLY A 50 13.62 0.77 2.15
N ARG A 51 13.62 1.03 3.46
CA ARG A 51 13.39 0.03 4.52
C ARG A 51 11.92 -0.04 4.96
N MET A 52 11.10 0.87 4.45
CA MET A 52 9.65 0.87 4.58
C MET A 52 9.02 1.24 3.24
N ILE A 53 7.86 0.67 2.96
CA ILE A 53 7.03 1.01 1.81
C ILE A 53 5.60 1.33 2.29
N ILE A 54 4.93 2.20 1.53
CA ILE A 54 3.50 2.49 1.69
C ILE A 54 2.86 2.26 0.31
N PRO A 55 2.16 1.14 0.10
CA PRO A 55 1.50 0.86 -1.16
C PRO A 55 0.25 1.74 -1.30
N ALA A 56 0.41 2.95 -1.82
CA ALA A 56 -0.68 3.90 -2.05
C ALA A 56 -0.85 4.15 -3.56
N ASN A 57 -1.59 3.26 -4.24
CA ASN A 57 -1.87 3.44 -5.67
C ASN A 57 -2.92 4.56 -5.85
N ILE A 58 -2.59 5.57 -6.65
CA ILE A 58 -3.46 6.72 -6.96
C ILE A 58 -4.83 6.34 -7.53
N ASN A 59 -4.97 5.15 -8.14
CA ASN A 59 -6.24 4.67 -8.68
C ASN A 59 -7.13 3.98 -7.62
N HIS A 60 -6.65 3.80 -6.39
CA HIS A 60 -7.37 3.14 -5.30
C HIS A 60 -7.82 4.18 -4.26
N ALA A 61 -8.93 4.88 -4.54
CA ALA A 61 -9.38 6.04 -3.77
C ALA A 61 -9.86 5.72 -2.34
N ASN A 62 -10.30 4.48 -2.07
CA ASN A 62 -10.83 4.06 -0.77
C ASN A 62 -9.82 3.24 0.06
N LEU A 63 -8.53 3.34 -0.24
CA LEU A 63 -7.50 2.60 0.48
C LEU A 63 -7.17 3.30 1.80
N GLU A 64 -7.24 2.56 2.91
CA GLU A 64 -6.57 2.97 4.15
C GLU A 64 -5.06 2.70 4.03
N PRO A 65 -4.18 3.74 4.08
CA PRO A 65 -2.76 3.54 3.90
C PRO A 65 -2.13 2.69 5.02
N ILE A 66 -1.33 1.69 4.63
CA ILE A 66 -0.61 0.83 5.56
C ILE A 66 0.90 0.98 5.33
N GLY A 67 1.69 1.06 6.39
CA GLY A 67 3.15 0.99 6.33
C GLY A 67 3.65 -0.44 6.49
N ILE A 68 4.52 -0.88 5.57
CA ILE A 68 5.18 -2.18 5.64
C ILE A 68 6.68 -1.92 5.70
N GLY A 69 7.32 -2.19 6.83
CA GLY A 69 8.75 -1.98 6.95
C GLY A 69 9.32 -2.16 8.34
N ILE A 70 10.59 -1.78 8.48
CA ILE A 70 11.23 -1.75 9.79
C ILE A 70 10.53 -0.73 10.70
N ALA A 71 10.43 -1.06 11.99
CA ALA A 71 9.75 -0.28 13.02
C ALA A 71 8.20 -0.25 12.99
N SER A 72 7.53 -0.72 11.92
CA SER A 72 6.08 -0.97 11.96
C SER A 72 5.77 -2.35 12.57
N ARG A 73 4.52 -2.57 12.98
CA ARG A 73 4.01 -3.91 13.31
C ARG A 73 4.17 -4.85 12.12
N THR A 74 4.39 -6.14 12.42
CA THR A 74 4.41 -7.20 11.41
C THR A 74 3.04 -7.27 10.74
N LYS A 75 3.03 -7.15 9.41
CA LYS A 75 1.82 -7.25 8.59
C LYS A 75 1.71 -8.64 7.98
N VAL A 76 0.48 -9.17 7.85
CA VAL A 76 0.20 -10.49 7.29
C VAL A 76 -0.46 -10.32 5.92
N ASN A 77 -0.10 -11.15 4.94
CA ASN A 77 -0.72 -11.13 3.62
C ASN A 77 -1.67 -12.32 3.46
N ALA A 78 -2.91 -12.06 3.05
CA ALA A 78 -3.91 -13.09 2.80
C ALA A 78 -4.27 -13.13 1.31
N ASN A 79 -3.98 -14.26 0.63
CA ASN A 79 -4.35 -14.41 -0.77
C ASN A 79 -5.80 -14.92 -0.88
N ILE A 80 -6.68 -14.14 -1.49
CA ILE A 80 -8.02 -14.59 -1.88
C ILE A 80 -8.01 -14.92 -3.36
N GLY A 81 -8.31 -16.18 -3.71
CA GLY A 81 -8.32 -16.65 -5.09
C GLY A 81 -9.41 -17.67 -5.31
N ASN A 82 -10.18 -17.49 -6.39
CA ASN A 82 -11.23 -18.41 -6.79
C ASN A 82 -10.62 -19.74 -7.30
N SER A 83 -10.99 -20.86 -6.69
CA SER A 83 -10.76 -22.17 -7.30
C SER A 83 -11.83 -22.37 -8.38
N ALA A 84 -11.47 -22.87 -9.55
CA ALA A 84 -12.36 -22.97 -10.73
C ALA A 84 -13.59 -23.90 -10.57
N ILE A 85 -13.97 -24.28 -9.35
CA ILE A 85 -14.86 -25.39 -9.04
C ILE A 85 -16.19 -24.93 -8.39
N THR A 86 -16.29 -23.71 -7.86
CA THR A 86 -17.56 -23.19 -7.29
C THR A 86 -17.69 -21.69 -7.51
N SER A 87 -18.41 -21.30 -8.54
CA SER A 87 -18.70 -19.91 -8.89
C SER A 87 -20.00 -19.43 -8.25
N ASN A 88 -19.91 -18.55 -7.27
CA ASN A 88 -21.02 -17.66 -6.90
C ASN A 88 -20.47 -16.28 -6.52
N ILE A 89 -20.67 -15.30 -7.41
CA ILE A 89 -20.06 -13.96 -7.34
C ILE A 89 -20.58 -13.16 -6.13
N GLU A 90 -21.83 -13.39 -5.71
CA GLU A 90 -22.41 -12.72 -4.54
C GLU A 90 -21.69 -13.09 -3.23
N GLU A 91 -21.39 -14.37 -3.00
CA GLU A 91 -20.75 -14.84 -1.76
C GLU A 91 -19.28 -14.38 -1.64
N GLU A 92 -18.63 -14.15 -2.78
CA GLU A 92 -17.24 -13.69 -2.85
C GLU A 92 -17.12 -12.19 -2.50
N LEU A 93 -18.13 -11.39 -2.81
CA LEU A 93 -18.12 -9.95 -2.48
C LEU A 93 -18.30 -9.73 -0.97
N GLU A 94 -19.19 -10.50 -0.34
CA GLU A 94 -19.53 -10.37 1.07
C GLU A 94 -18.36 -10.81 1.97
N ASN A 95 -17.73 -11.94 1.66
CA ASN A 95 -16.53 -12.41 2.36
C ASN A 95 -15.34 -11.43 2.23
N ARG A 96 -15.17 -10.80 1.06
CA ARG A 96 -14.05 -9.86 0.85
C ARG A 96 -14.21 -8.56 1.62
N LEU A 97 -15.43 -8.05 1.74
CA LEU A 97 -15.71 -6.86 2.54
C LEU A 97 -15.53 -7.15 4.05
N GLU A 98 -16.03 -8.29 4.52
CA GLU A 98 -15.96 -8.64 5.94
C GLU A 98 -14.51 -8.89 6.42
N ILE A 99 -13.67 -9.51 5.59
CA ILE A 99 -12.25 -9.73 5.90
C ILE A 99 -11.47 -8.40 5.89
N ALA A 100 -11.75 -7.51 4.94
CA ALA A 100 -11.08 -6.21 4.85
C ALA A 100 -11.41 -5.31 6.06
N GLU A 101 -12.63 -5.35 6.59
CA GLU A 101 -13.02 -4.59 7.77
C GLU A 101 -12.41 -5.10 9.08
N LYS A 102 -12.16 -6.41 9.19
CA LYS A 102 -11.64 -7.05 10.41
C LYS A 102 -10.13 -6.94 10.57
N GLU A 103 -9.37 -6.82 9.49
CA GLU A 103 -7.90 -6.95 9.54
C GLU A 103 -7.16 -5.67 9.12
N LYS A 104 -7.19 -4.65 10.00
CA LYS A 104 -6.47 -3.36 9.83
C LYS A 104 -4.93 -3.48 9.70
N ASP A 105 -4.38 -4.65 10.00
CA ASP A 105 -2.94 -4.96 9.94
C ASP A 105 -2.58 -5.91 8.77
N SER A 106 -3.53 -6.23 7.89
CA SER A 106 -3.32 -7.17 6.78
C SER A 106 -3.29 -6.47 5.41
N ALA A 107 -2.51 -7.03 4.49
CA ALA A 107 -2.63 -6.75 3.06
C ALA A 107 -3.36 -7.93 2.41
N VAL A 108 -4.43 -7.66 1.66
CA VAL A 108 -5.21 -8.67 0.93
C VAL A 108 -4.98 -8.49 -0.57
#